data_AF-A0A7J7J565-F1
#
_entry.id   AF-A0A7J7J565-F1
#
_cell.length_a   1.000
_cell.length_b   1.000
_cell.length_c   1.000
_cell.angle_alpha   90.00
_cell.angle_beta   90.00
_cell.angle_gamma   90.00
#
_symmetry.space_group_name_H-M   'P 1'
#
loop_
_entity.id
_entity.type
_entity.pdbx_description
1 polymer ?
#
loop_
_entity_poly.entity_id
_entity_poly.type
_entity_poly.pdbx_seq_one_letter_code
_entity_poly.pdbx_strand_id
1 'polypeptide(L)'
;MRSAAELRWNKRVKTHFRAVNFTSLAQVAAINETGLCYVGNIFGYSKEFKSPKDVMLVKCKLEDMGEMVEKTYTYSDLKDLQRKLPLVAGEQQKDNKQIILEFDAMMNAVENLAKAYIEIRKEGLIQFDDMLVIVHCSPQDTVGIEIKLQSIHQVIRGLRKEGKRSSLEFCQDLSTYLNNCVSKWRESMDRYRSLYPDLNFYTTEQLIVLRKELGQYLDVGNPAYLIKALPLLALINTVDPALLLKFVTEFITLSKDTKTKETKEKKFDRTFLPYGKMSSSQKDLVDTLLEEFEDFSRFSAVQAVNELGENAQLSEFMEWIRTYTRETARVASPVSLQSSNQLMENLMNEEQSSEFGWLEKLERLWTGFTNKNFKNFLSITHVAHVLSKLSDWLVRGKPCLIVTPQSKVYQMVLTLYEWDSTFSFPTRNEVLVCKKKIRPEEVALFLNRALNDPLSFYCMVNCHLLDYEVCRGCRK
;
A
#
# COMPACT_ATOMS: atom_id res chain seq x y z
N MET A 1 -69.35 -5.19 20.29
CA MET A 1 -68.33 -4.86 19.26
C MET A 1 -66.88 -4.78 19.79
N ARG A 2 -66.59 -4.92 21.09
CA ARG A 2 -65.19 -4.89 21.62
C ARG A 2 -64.39 -6.19 21.42
N SER A 3 -65.03 -7.37 21.35
CA SER A 3 -64.32 -8.66 21.27
C SER A 3 -63.66 -8.97 19.92
N ALA A 4 -64.19 -8.46 18.81
CA ALA A 4 -63.63 -8.72 17.47
C ALA A 4 -62.34 -7.91 17.19
N ALA A 5 -62.21 -6.73 17.80
CA ALA A 5 -61.01 -5.90 17.73
C ALA A 5 -59.88 -6.51 18.57
N GLU A 6 -60.19 -7.03 19.76
CA GLU A 6 -59.25 -7.75 20.63
C GLU A 6 -58.81 -9.09 20.04
N LEU A 7 -59.69 -9.82 19.35
CA LEU A 7 -59.32 -11.05 18.63
C LEU A 7 -58.44 -10.77 17.41
N ARG A 8 -58.67 -9.67 16.67
CA ARG A 8 -57.80 -9.22 15.58
C ARG A 8 -56.47 -8.66 16.10
N TRP A 9 -56.46 -8.03 17.26
CA TRP A 9 -55.24 -7.62 17.94
C TRP A 9 -54.47 -8.85 18.43
N ASN A 10 -55.10 -9.81 19.11
CA ASN A 10 -54.45 -11.06 19.54
C ASN A 10 -53.96 -11.92 18.37
N LYS A 11 -54.69 -11.99 17.25
CA LYS A 11 -54.20 -12.67 16.04
C LYS A 11 -53.02 -11.92 15.43
N ARG A 12 -53.05 -10.58 15.37
CA ARG A 12 -51.93 -9.75 14.90
C ARG A 12 -50.73 -9.80 15.84
N VAL A 13 -50.92 -9.84 17.15
CA VAL A 13 -49.88 -10.03 18.16
C VAL A 13 -49.29 -11.44 18.01
N LYS A 14 -50.11 -12.49 17.87
CA LYS A 14 -49.61 -13.85 17.57
C LYS A 14 -48.94 -13.99 16.20
N THR A 15 -49.27 -13.17 15.21
CA THR A 15 -48.56 -13.14 13.91
C THR A 15 -47.35 -12.20 13.89
N HIS A 16 -47.30 -11.17 14.73
CA HIS A 16 -46.11 -10.35 14.97
C HIS A 16 -45.10 -11.05 15.88
N PHE A 17 -45.55 -11.81 16.87
CA PHE A 17 -44.70 -12.72 17.66
C PHE A 17 -44.26 -13.96 16.86
N ARG A 18 -44.87 -14.23 15.69
CA ARG A 18 -44.36 -15.20 14.70
C ARG A 18 -43.17 -14.65 13.90
N ALA A 19 -42.83 -13.36 14.05
CA ALA A 19 -41.53 -12.81 13.68
C ALA A 19 -40.70 -12.68 14.97
N VAL A 20 -39.65 -13.50 15.04
CA VAL A 20 -38.88 -13.83 16.24
C VAL A 20 -38.24 -12.58 16.87
N ASN A 21 -38.86 -12.06 17.93
CA ASN A 21 -38.28 -10.98 18.73
C ASN A 21 -37.67 -11.57 20.01
N PHE A 22 -36.45 -12.11 19.91
CA PHE A 22 -35.63 -12.34 21.11
C PHE A 22 -35.49 -11.01 21.87
N THR A 23 -35.55 -11.04 23.20
CA THR A 23 -35.26 -9.85 24.00
C THR A 23 -33.83 -9.38 23.72
N SER A 24 -33.58 -8.06 23.71
CA SER A 24 -32.22 -7.54 23.48
C SER A 24 -31.21 -8.14 24.47
N LEU A 25 -31.64 -8.42 25.70
CA LEU A 25 -30.82 -9.07 26.72
C LEU A 25 -30.46 -10.52 26.35
N ALA A 26 -31.42 -11.32 25.87
CA ALA A 26 -31.16 -12.69 25.44
C ALA A 26 -30.22 -12.74 24.24
N GLN A 27 -30.35 -11.79 23.30
CA GLN A 27 -29.44 -11.67 22.16
C GLN A 27 -28.01 -11.38 22.62
N VAL A 28 -27.84 -10.46 23.59
CA VAL A 28 -26.54 -10.10 24.13
C VAL A 28 -25.91 -11.24 24.93
N ALA A 29 -26.68 -11.92 25.77
CA ALA A 29 -26.21 -13.10 26.50
C ALA A 29 -25.70 -14.18 25.53
N ALA A 30 -26.46 -14.48 24.48
CA ALA A 30 -26.04 -15.45 23.46
C ALA A 30 -24.77 -15.03 22.70
N ILE A 31 -24.58 -13.72 22.45
CA ILE A 31 -23.33 -13.20 21.87
C ILE A 31 -22.16 -13.41 22.83
N ASN A 32 -22.32 -13.10 24.12
CA ASN A 32 -21.23 -13.31 25.10
C ASN A 32 -20.88 -14.80 25.25
N GLU A 33 -21.87 -15.69 25.20
CA GLU A 33 -21.69 -17.13 25.43
C GLU A 33 -21.20 -17.90 24.20
N THR A 34 -21.65 -17.54 22.99
CA THR A 34 -21.40 -18.32 21.75
C THR A 34 -20.95 -17.47 20.57
N GLY A 35 -20.73 -16.17 20.78
CA GLY A 35 -20.42 -15.22 19.73
C GLY A 35 -19.06 -15.43 19.08
N LEU A 36 -19.02 -15.24 17.77
CA LEU A 36 -17.84 -15.15 16.94
C LEU A 36 -17.85 -13.78 16.26
N CYS A 37 -16.89 -12.93 16.62
CA CYS A 37 -16.70 -11.61 16.03
C CYS A 37 -15.72 -11.71 14.87
N TYR A 38 -16.20 -11.44 13.66
CA TYR A 38 -15.38 -11.41 12.46
C TYR A 38 -14.95 -9.98 12.17
N VAL A 39 -13.66 -9.77 11.92
CA VAL A 39 -13.08 -8.47 11.53
C VAL A 39 -12.13 -8.67 10.35
N GLY A 40 -12.23 -7.84 9.31
CA GLY A 40 -11.28 -7.82 8.20
C GLY A 40 -11.91 -8.05 6.84
N ASN A 41 -11.26 -8.87 6.00
CA ASN A 41 -11.70 -9.17 4.65
C ASN A 41 -12.84 -10.21 4.61
N ILE A 42 -14.02 -9.84 5.13
CA ILE A 42 -15.14 -10.79 5.32
C ILE A 42 -15.95 -11.02 4.04
N PHE A 43 -16.06 -10.02 3.17
CA PHE A 43 -16.87 -10.06 1.95
C PHE A 43 -16.04 -10.33 0.68
N GLY A 44 -14.78 -10.76 0.85
CA GLY A 44 -13.80 -10.82 -0.24
C GLY A 44 -13.33 -9.42 -0.66
N TYR A 45 -12.54 -9.35 -1.75
CA TYR A 45 -11.97 -8.11 -2.30
C TYR A 45 -13.05 -7.12 -2.80
N SER A 46 -13.81 -6.53 -1.88
CA SER A 46 -14.80 -5.50 -2.15
C SER A 46 -14.17 -4.10 -2.02
N LYS A 47 -14.74 -3.13 -2.74
CA LYS A 47 -14.24 -1.76 -2.85
C LYS A 47 -14.43 -0.99 -1.53
N GLU A 48 -13.36 -0.32 -1.13
CA GLU A 48 -13.28 0.76 -0.13
C GLU A 48 -13.85 0.43 1.26
N PHE A 49 -13.02 -0.20 2.09
CA PHE A 49 -13.27 -0.34 3.53
C PHE A 49 -13.13 1.01 4.24
N LYS A 50 -14.22 1.79 4.30
CA LYS A 50 -14.19 3.16 4.87
C LYS A 50 -14.52 3.18 6.35
N SER A 51 -15.27 2.20 6.83
CA SER A 51 -15.85 2.21 8.16
C SER A 51 -16.06 0.81 8.74
N PRO A 52 -16.21 0.67 10.07
CA PRO A 52 -16.39 -0.64 10.70
C PRO A 52 -17.54 -1.49 10.13
N LYS A 53 -18.61 -0.87 9.60
CA LYS A 53 -19.71 -1.59 8.92
C LYS A 53 -19.27 -2.40 7.70
N ASP A 54 -18.14 -2.05 7.09
CA ASP A 54 -17.65 -2.68 5.87
C ASP A 54 -16.74 -3.88 6.17
N VAL A 55 -16.29 -4.03 7.43
CA VAL A 55 -15.24 -4.98 7.84
C VAL A 55 -15.57 -5.74 9.12
N MET A 56 -16.79 -5.66 9.64
CA MET A 56 -17.18 -6.30 10.91
C MET A 56 -18.56 -6.97 10.81
N LEU A 57 -18.65 -8.20 11.32
CA LEU A 57 -19.92 -8.88 11.59
C LEU A 57 -19.78 -9.78 12.82
N VAL A 58 -20.90 -10.08 13.48
CA VAL A 58 -20.93 -11.02 14.61
C VAL A 58 -21.90 -12.14 14.29
N LYS A 59 -21.51 -13.38 14.59
CA LYS A 59 -22.40 -14.55 14.54
C LYS A 59 -22.54 -15.15 15.92
N CYS A 60 -23.72 -15.60 16.30
CA CYS A 60 -23.90 -16.40 17.52
C CYS A 60 -24.98 -17.46 17.29
N LYS A 61 -25.07 -18.41 18.23
CA LYS A 61 -26.14 -19.42 18.23
C LYS A 61 -27.19 -19.01 19.24
N LEU A 62 -28.45 -19.04 18.82
CA LEU A 62 -29.61 -18.75 19.65
C LEU A 62 -30.58 -19.92 19.57
N GLU A 63 -31.11 -20.34 20.71
CA GLU A 63 -32.17 -21.35 20.76
C GLU A 63 -33.50 -20.71 20.35
N ASP A 64 -34.07 -21.18 19.24
CA ASP A 64 -35.37 -20.78 18.75
C ASP A 64 -36.28 -22.02 18.69
N MET A 65 -37.33 -22.03 19.50
CA MET A 65 -38.34 -23.11 19.48
C MET A 65 -37.75 -24.53 19.62
N GLY A 66 -36.65 -24.69 20.37
CA GLY A 66 -35.97 -25.96 20.59
C GLY A 66 -34.92 -26.34 19.53
N GLU A 67 -34.70 -25.49 18.51
CA GLU A 67 -33.62 -25.63 17.54
C GLU A 67 -32.56 -24.54 17.73
N MET A 68 -31.29 -24.91 17.59
CA MET A 68 -30.19 -23.93 17.64
C MET A 68 -29.97 -23.30 16.27
N VAL A 69 -30.28 -22.01 16.15
CA VAL A 69 -30.18 -21.24 14.90
C VAL A 69 -28.96 -20.32 14.95
N GLU A 70 -28.17 -20.31 13.87
CA GLU A 70 -27.09 -19.32 13.69
C GLU A 70 -27.70 -17.98 13.29
N LYS A 71 -27.42 -16.93 14.06
CA LYS A 71 -27.85 -15.57 13.77
C LYS A 71 -26.65 -14.67 13.50
N THR A 72 -26.74 -13.90 12.42
CA THR A 72 -25.73 -12.92 12.02
C THR A 72 -26.20 -11.51 12.34
N TYR A 73 -25.32 -10.70 12.93
CA TYR A 73 -25.53 -9.31 13.28
C TYR A 73 -24.53 -8.45 12.51
N THR A 74 -25.05 -7.45 11.79
CA THR A 74 -24.23 -6.41 11.15
C THR A 74 -23.79 -5.36 12.16
N TYR A 75 -22.83 -4.52 11.81
CA TYR A 75 -22.42 -3.38 12.65
C TYR A 75 -23.61 -2.49 13.07
N SER A 76 -24.56 -2.25 12.16
CA SER A 76 -25.78 -1.46 12.45
C SER A 76 -26.66 -2.15 13.49
N ASP A 77 -26.86 -3.47 13.37
CA ASP A 77 -27.66 -4.24 14.33
C ASP A 77 -27.04 -4.19 15.74
N LEU A 78 -25.70 -4.29 15.82
CA LEU A 78 -24.97 -4.22 17.08
C LEU A 78 -25.06 -2.83 17.73
N LYS A 79 -24.97 -1.75 16.94
CA LYS A 79 -25.18 -0.39 17.44
C LYS A 79 -26.60 -0.17 17.94
N ASP A 80 -27.59 -0.74 17.26
CA ASP A 80 -28.97 -0.68 17.72
C ASP A 80 -29.21 -1.51 18.99
N LEU A 81 -28.51 -2.63 19.16
CA LEU A 81 -28.48 -3.36 20.43
C LEU A 81 -27.87 -2.51 21.55
N GLN A 82 -26.68 -1.94 21.35
CA GLN A 82 -26.03 -1.05 22.32
C GLN A 82 -26.94 0.10 22.77
N ARG A 83 -27.72 0.70 21.85
CA ARG A 83 -28.68 1.78 22.17
C ARG A 83 -29.88 1.32 22.99
N LYS A 84 -30.34 0.08 22.79
CA LYS A 84 -31.54 -0.48 23.44
C LYS A 84 -31.26 -0.97 24.87
N LEU A 85 -30.06 -1.44 25.17
CA LEU A 85 -29.74 -2.11 26.43
C LEU A 85 -29.84 -1.21 27.68
N PRO A 86 -29.40 0.07 27.68
CA PRO A 86 -29.55 0.96 28.83
C PRO A 86 -31.01 1.21 29.23
N LEU A 87 -31.94 1.10 28.29
CA LEU A 87 -33.38 1.29 28.51
C LEU A 87 -34.07 0.05 29.06
N VAL A 88 -33.49 -1.13 28.87
CA VAL A 88 -34.04 -2.44 29.26
C VAL A 88 -33.49 -2.89 30.62
N ALA A 89 -32.32 -2.38 31.02
CA ALA A 89 -31.72 -2.62 32.33
C ALA A 89 -32.44 -1.82 33.42
N GLY A 90 -33.63 -2.29 33.84
CA GLY A 90 -34.23 -1.83 35.09
C GLY A 90 -33.24 -1.95 36.26
N GLU A 91 -33.31 -1.05 37.24
CA GLU A 91 -32.27 -0.81 38.25
C GLU A 91 -31.88 -2.02 39.14
N GLN A 92 -32.58 -3.16 39.07
CA GLN A 92 -32.61 -4.14 40.16
C GLN A 92 -31.95 -5.52 39.94
N GLN A 93 -31.29 -5.82 38.81
CA GLN A 93 -30.57 -7.10 38.64
C GLN A 93 -29.09 -6.87 38.30
N LYS A 94 -28.19 -7.20 39.24
CA LYS A 94 -26.72 -7.06 39.07
C LYS A 94 -26.20 -7.88 37.88
N ASP A 95 -26.74 -9.06 37.66
CA ASP A 95 -26.29 -9.97 36.58
C ASP A 95 -26.58 -9.39 35.19
N ASN A 96 -27.73 -8.76 34.99
CA ASN A 96 -28.06 -8.10 33.72
C ASN A 96 -27.11 -6.93 33.43
N LYS A 97 -26.71 -6.17 34.45
CA LYS A 97 -25.73 -5.09 34.29
C LYS A 97 -24.37 -5.64 33.86
N GLN A 98 -23.93 -6.74 34.45
CA GLN A 98 -22.66 -7.37 34.10
C GLN A 98 -22.65 -7.86 32.64
N ILE A 99 -23.70 -8.56 32.21
CA ILE A 99 -23.86 -9.05 30.82
C ILE A 99 -23.76 -7.89 29.82
N ILE A 100 -24.41 -6.76 30.11
CA ILE A 100 -24.40 -5.57 29.25
C ILE A 100 -23.01 -4.94 29.19
N LEU A 101 -22.33 -4.82 30.34
CA LEU A 101 -20.98 -4.24 30.41
C LEU A 101 -19.96 -5.09 29.65
N GLU A 102 -20.03 -6.41 29.79
CA GLU A 102 -19.15 -7.35 29.06
C GLU A 102 -19.34 -7.23 27.55
N PHE A 103 -20.59 -7.18 27.10
CA PHE A 103 -20.91 -6.98 25.70
C PHE A 103 -20.41 -5.65 25.17
N ASP A 104 -20.65 -4.55 25.89
CA ASP A 104 -20.23 -3.22 25.45
C ASP A 104 -18.70 -3.12 25.37
N ALA A 105 -18.00 -3.61 26.38
CA ALA A 105 -16.53 -3.66 26.39
C ALA A 105 -15.99 -4.47 25.20
N MET A 106 -16.56 -5.65 24.95
CA MET A 106 -16.16 -6.51 23.84
C MET A 106 -16.44 -5.85 22.48
N MET A 107 -17.62 -5.28 22.27
CA MET A 107 -17.97 -4.60 21.02
C MET A 107 -17.07 -3.39 20.76
N ASN A 108 -16.74 -2.61 21.79
CA ASN A 108 -15.81 -1.48 21.66
C ASN A 108 -14.39 -1.95 21.28
N ALA A 109 -13.91 -3.06 21.84
CA ALA A 109 -12.60 -3.61 21.48
C ALA A 109 -12.56 -4.17 20.05
N VAL A 110 -13.60 -4.89 19.63
CA VAL A 110 -13.72 -5.38 18.25
C VAL A 110 -13.86 -4.21 17.26
N GLU A 111 -14.56 -3.14 17.61
CA GLU A 111 -14.64 -1.93 16.78
C GLU A 111 -13.27 -1.24 16.66
N ASN A 112 -12.48 -1.19 17.74
CA ASN A 112 -11.12 -0.65 17.69
C ASN A 112 -10.20 -1.51 16.81
N LEU A 113 -10.35 -2.83 16.87
CA LEU A 113 -9.64 -3.75 15.98
C LEU A 113 -10.03 -3.52 14.50
N ALA A 114 -11.32 -3.31 14.23
CA ALA A 114 -11.81 -2.98 12.89
C ALA A 114 -11.22 -1.65 12.38
N LYS A 115 -11.11 -0.62 13.23
CA LYS A 115 -10.46 0.65 12.89
C LYS A 115 -8.98 0.46 12.59
N ALA A 116 -8.26 -0.32 13.40
CA ALA A 116 -6.85 -0.62 13.17
C ALA A 116 -6.64 -1.35 11.82
N TYR A 117 -7.51 -2.32 11.49
CA TYR A 117 -7.48 -2.99 10.19
C TYR A 117 -7.74 -2.03 9.01
N ILE A 118 -8.73 -1.14 9.12
CA ILE A 118 -9.00 -0.12 8.09
C ILE A 118 -7.77 0.75 7.87
N GLU A 119 -7.07 1.12 8.94
CA GLU A 119 -5.86 1.93 8.84
C GLU A 119 -4.72 1.20 8.12
N ILE A 120 -4.49 -0.07 8.44
CA ILE A 120 -3.57 -0.96 7.70
C ILE A 120 -3.87 -0.94 6.18
N ARG A 121 -5.16 -1.01 5.80
CA ARG A 121 -5.58 -0.98 4.39
C ARG A 121 -5.31 0.36 3.72
N LYS A 122 -5.63 1.47 4.41
CA LYS A 122 -5.38 2.84 3.90
C LYS A 122 -3.89 3.10 3.67
N GLU A 123 -3.06 2.59 4.56
CA GLU A 123 -1.61 2.77 4.50
C GLU A 123 -0.93 1.86 3.48
N GLY A 124 -1.65 0.89 2.90
CA GLY A 124 -1.13 0.04 1.83
C GLY A 124 -0.23 -1.09 2.33
N LEU A 125 -0.53 -1.61 3.52
CA LEU A 125 0.12 -2.77 4.11
C LEU A 125 -0.46 -4.07 3.56
N ILE A 126 -0.11 -4.33 2.30
CA ILE A 126 -0.63 -5.42 1.45
C ILE A 126 -0.51 -6.82 2.06
N GLN A 127 0.43 -7.06 2.98
CA GLN A 127 0.60 -8.37 3.63
C GLN A 127 -0.60 -8.75 4.52
N PHE A 128 -1.42 -7.76 4.88
CA PHE A 128 -2.64 -7.95 5.66
C PHE A 128 -3.90 -7.68 4.83
N ASP A 129 -3.81 -7.46 3.51
CA ASP A 129 -4.95 -7.09 2.67
C ASP A 129 -6.09 -8.11 2.72
N ASP A 130 -5.75 -9.39 2.84
CA ASP A 130 -6.70 -10.50 2.90
C ASP A 130 -6.89 -11.07 4.31
N MET A 131 -6.39 -10.37 5.33
CA MET A 131 -6.52 -10.79 6.72
C MET A 131 -7.99 -10.88 7.14
N LEU A 132 -8.37 -12.01 7.74
CA LEU A 132 -9.63 -12.22 8.42
C LEU A 132 -9.37 -12.65 9.85
N VAL A 133 -9.85 -11.86 10.80
CA VAL A 133 -9.76 -12.13 12.24
C VAL A 133 -11.10 -12.66 12.73
N ILE A 134 -11.07 -13.68 13.58
CA ILE A 134 -12.22 -14.26 14.25
C ILE A 134 -11.93 -14.27 15.74
N VAL A 135 -12.66 -13.48 16.51
CA VAL A 135 -12.54 -13.45 17.98
C VAL A 135 -13.68 -14.24 18.59
N HIS A 136 -13.33 -15.19 19.45
CA HIS A 136 -14.29 -16.00 20.19
C HIS A 136 -14.72 -15.24 21.44
N CYS A 137 -16.01 -14.92 21.56
CA CYS A 137 -16.53 -14.17 22.71
C CYS A 137 -16.50 -15.01 23.98
N SER A 138 -16.80 -16.30 23.87
CA SER A 138 -16.94 -17.20 25.02
C SER A 138 -15.63 -17.34 25.80
N PRO A 139 -15.65 -17.15 27.14
CA PRO A 139 -14.48 -17.42 27.97
C PRO A 139 -14.18 -18.92 28.08
N GLN A 140 -15.14 -19.78 27.74
CA GLN A 140 -14.99 -21.24 27.77
C GLN A 140 -14.27 -21.79 26.54
N ASP A 141 -14.20 -21.01 25.46
CA ASP A 141 -13.52 -21.42 24.25
C ASP A 141 -12.00 -21.47 24.48
N THR A 142 -11.39 -22.60 24.13
CA THR A 142 -9.93 -22.78 24.20
C THR A 142 -9.18 -21.84 23.26
N VAL A 143 -9.80 -21.49 22.14
CA VAL A 143 -9.29 -20.50 21.18
C VAL A 143 -9.92 -19.15 21.52
N GLY A 144 -9.08 -18.14 21.77
CA GLY A 144 -9.56 -16.77 21.98
C GLY A 144 -9.65 -15.96 20.68
N ILE A 145 -8.71 -16.19 19.76
CA ILE A 145 -8.64 -15.47 18.49
C ILE A 145 -8.03 -16.36 17.39
N GLU A 146 -8.57 -16.27 16.19
CA GLU A 146 -7.99 -16.82 14.97
C GLU A 146 -7.71 -15.69 13.98
N ILE A 147 -6.54 -15.73 13.34
CA ILE A 147 -6.14 -14.78 12.30
C ILE A 147 -5.82 -15.59 11.06
N LYS A 148 -6.58 -15.37 9.99
CA LYS A 148 -6.46 -16.08 8.72
C LYS A 148 -5.86 -15.15 7.69
N LEU A 149 -4.75 -15.55 7.10
CA LEU A 149 -4.08 -14.88 5.98
C LEU A 149 -4.22 -15.79 4.76
N GLN A 150 -5.29 -15.57 3.99
CA GLN A 150 -5.70 -16.37 2.84
C GLN A 150 -4.63 -16.45 1.75
N SER A 151 -3.94 -15.35 1.43
CA SER A 151 -2.91 -15.25 0.39
C SER A 151 -1.79 -16.26 0.61
N ILE A 152 -1.46 -16.53 1.87
CA ILE A 152 -0.39 -17.44 2.29
C ILE A 152 -0.92 -18.70 3.00
N HIS A 153 -2.24 -18.93 2.95
CA HIS A 153 -2.93 -20.06 3.58
C HIS A 153 -2.56 -20.29 5.05
N GLN A 154 -2.34 -19.23 5.81
CA GLN A 154 -1.94 -19.32 7.22
C GLN A 154 -3.12 -19.09 8.14
N VAL A 155 -3.17 -19.88 9.22
CA VAL A 155 -4.02 -19.62 10.37
C VAL A 155 -3.15 -19.52 11.62
N ILE A 156 -3.28 -18.40 12.32
CA ILE A 156 -2.59 -18.12 13.58
C ILE A 156 -3.66 -18.09 14.68
N ARG A 157 -3.43 -18.81 15.77
CA ARG A 157 -4.39 -18.92 16.87
C ARG A 157 -3.79 -18.43 18.18
N GLY A 158 -4.50 -17.56 18.87
CA GLY A 158 -4.26 -17.25 20.27
C GLY A 158 -5.10 -18.17 21.16
N LEU A 159 -4.43 -18.99 21.97
CA LEU A 159 -5.09 -19.95 22.88
C LEU A 159 -5.26 -19.33 24.27
N ARG A 160 -6.34 -19.69 24.96
CA ARG A 160 -6.54 -19.41 26.38
C ARG A 160 -5.95 -20.55 27.21
N LYS A 161 -5.09 -20.22 28.17
CA LYS A 161 -4.78 -21.16 29.26
C LYS A 161 -5.76 -20.93 30.40
N GLU A 162 -6.47 -22.00 30.80
CA GLU A 162 -7.26 -22.07 32.04
C GLU A 162 -8.19 -20.86 32.28
N GLY A 163 -8.79 -20.28 31.23
CA GLY A 163 -9.73 -19.15 31.35
C GLY A 163 -9.14 -17.83 31.87
N LYS A 164 -7.80 -17.69 31.95
CA LYS A 164 -7.15 -16.50 32.56
C LYS A 164 -7.15 -15.26 31.67
N ARG A 165 -7.25 -15.43 30.35
CA ARG A 165 -7.18 -14.33 29.38
C ARG A 165 -8.52 -14.11 28.71
N SER A 166 -8.98 -12.86 28.70
CA SER A 166 -10.25 -12.41 28.15
C SER A 166 -10.17 -12.16 26.64
N SER A 167 -11.33 -12.23 25.98
CA SER A 167 -11.48 -11.93 24.53
C SER A 167 -11.11 -10.48 24.22
N LEU A 168 -11.32 -9.61 25.22
CA LEU A 168 -10.97 -8.20 25.20
C LEU A 168 -9.46 -7.99 25.03
N GLU A 169 -8.65 -8.70 25.82
CA GLU A 169 -7.19 -8.60 25.77
C GLU A 169 -6.65 -9.01 24.40
N PHE A 170 -7.14 -10.11 23.81
CA PHE A 170 -6.75 -10.49 22.44
C PHE A 170 -7.04 -9.40 21.41
N CYS A 171 -8.20 -8.74 21.50
CA CYS A 171 -8.55 -7.63 20.62
C CYS A 171 -7.61 -6.44 20.82
N GLN A 172 -7.31 -6.10 22.08
CA GLN A 172 -6.44 -4.98 22.44
C GLN A 172 -5.01 -5.20 21.96
N ASP A 173 -4.47 -6.40 22.16
CA ASP A 173 -3.12 -6.77 21.75
C ASP A 173 -2.97 -6.74 20.23
N LEU A 174 -3.92 -7.34 19.50
CA LEU A 174 -3.88 -7.30 18.04
C LEU A 174 -4.08 -5.88 17.50
N SER A 175 -4.99 -5.09 18.09
CA SER A 175 -5.17 -3.68 17.70
C SER A 175 -3.88 -2.89 17.90
N THR A 176 -3.21 -3.06 19.04
CA THR A 176 -1.94 -2.41 19.36
C THR A 176 -0.85 -2.84 18.39
N TYR A 177 -0.77 -4.13 18.10
CA TYR A 177 0.16 -4.69 17.12
C TYR A 177 -0.03 -4.08 15.72
N LEU A 178 -1.26 -4.03 15.22
CA LEU A 178 -1.56 -3.47 13.90
C LEU A 178 -1.24 -1.97 13.85
N ASN A 179 -1.59 -1.21 14.88
CA ASN A 179 -1.23 0.21 14.95
C ASN A 179 0.29 0.43 14.96
N ASN A 180 1.05 -0.43 15.66
CA ASN A 180 2.51 -0.39 15.64
C ASN A 180 3.06 -0.72 14.24
N CYS A 181 2.46 -1.67 13.52
CA CYS A 181 2.80 -1.96 12.13
C CYS A 181 2.58 -0.74 11.22
N VAL A 182 1.46 -0.04 11.39
CA VAL A 182 1.18 1.22 10.66
C VAL A 182 2.27 2.27 10.94
N SER A 183 2.61 2.51 12.20
CA SER A 183 3.66 3.49 12.56
C SER A 183 5.01 3.13 11.95
N LYS A 184 5.45 1.86 12.08
CA LYS A 184 6.69 1.36 11.47
C LYS A 184 6.67 1.51 9.94
N TRP A 185 5.52 1.30 9.30
CA TRP A 185 5.36 1.45 7.86
C TRP A 185 5.45 2.88 7.40
N ARG A 186 4.81 3.83 8.09
CA ARG A 186 4.90 5.26 7.77
C ARG A 186 6.35 5.73 7.80
N GLU A 187 7.07 5.40 8.86
CA GLU A 187 8.51 5.69 8.95
C GLU A 187 9.30 5.07 7.79
N SER A 188 8.96 3.84 7.37
CA SER A 188 9.60 3.18 6.25
C SER A 188 9.27 3.85 4.92
N MET A 189 8.01 4.24 4.71
CA MET A 189 7.54 4.98 3.53
C MET A 189 8.20 6.35 3.41
N ASP A 190 8.36 7.07 4.51
CA ASP A 190 9.08 8.35 4.53
C ASP A 190 10.55 8.17 4.12
N ARG A 191 11.20 7.09 4.61
CA ARG A 191 12.55 6.70 4.17
C ARG A 191 12.56 6.37 2.67
N TYR A 192 11.65 5.52 2.18
CA TYR A 192 11.61 5.15 0.77
C TYR A 192 11.33 6.34 -0.15
N ARG A 193 10.42 7.24 0.22
CA ARG A 193 10.13 8.46 -0.55
C ARG A 193 11.29 9.45 -0.57
N SER A 194 12.12 9.45 0.47
CA SER A 194 13.38 10.21 0.50
C SER A 194 14.46 9.55 -0.35
N LEU A 195 14.51 8.21 -0.37
CA LEU A 195 15.45 7.42 -1.17
C LEU A 195 15.10 7.42 -2.67
N TYR A 196 13.81 7.40 -3.00
CA TYR A 196 13.28 7.31 -4.35
C TYR A 196 12.28 8.44 -4.60
N PRO A 197 12.74 9.61 -5.09
CA PRO A 197 11.89 10.77 -5.32
C PRO A 197 10.70 10.50 -6.25
N ASP A 198 10.84 9.54 -7.18
CA ASP A 198 9.77 9.14 -8.11
C ASP A 198 8.52 8.58 -7.42
N LEU A 199 8.64 8.12 -6.17
CA LEU A 199 7.49 7.71 -5.38
C LEU A 199 6.60 8.90 -4.95
N ASN A 200 7.12 10.13 -4.96
CA ASN A 200 6.40 11.32 -4.51
C ASN A 200 5.38 11.84 -5.54
N PHE A 201 5.43 11.37 -6.79
CA PHE A 201 4.41 11.66 -7.80
C PHE A 201 3.08 10.95 -7.52
N TYR A 202 3.09 9.94 -6.65
CA TYR A 202 1.95 9.07 -6.41
C TYR A 202 1.47 9.15 -4.95
N THR A 203 0.16 9.19 -4.79
CA THR A 203 -0.48 8.98 -3.49
C THR A 203 -0.30 7.53 -3.03
N THR A 204 -0.51 7.27 -1.74
CA THR A 204 -0.46 5.90 -1.19
C THR A 204 -1.42 4.96 -1.94
N GLU A 205 -2.64 5.43 -2.24
CA GLU A 205 -3.63 4.66 -3.01
C GLU A 205 -3.14 4.32 -4.42
N GLN A 206 -2.51 5.28 -5.11
CA GLN A 206 -1.93 5.05 -6.45
C GLN A 206 -0.76 4.06 -6.38
N LEU A 207 0.09 4.16 -5.35
CA LEU A 207 1.18 3.20 -5.13
C LEU A 207 0.66 1.79 -4.85
N ILE A 208 -0.45 1.63 -4.11
CA ILE A 208 -1.08 0.31 -3.91
C ILE A 208 -1.54 -0.27 -5.25
N VAL A 209 -2.16 0.54 -6.11
CA VAL A 209 -2.59 0.12 -7.46
C VAL A 209 -1.39 -0.32 -8.30
N LEU A 210 -0.33 0.50 -8.35
CA LEU A 210 0.90 0.18 -9.07
C LEU A 210 1.52 -1.13 -8.58
N ARG A 211 1.66 -1.29 -7.26
CA ARG A 211 2.20 -2.51 -6.64
C ARG A 211 1.38 -3.74 -7.05
N LYS A 212 0.06 -3.65 -7.00
CA LYS A 212 -0.85 -4.76 -7.34
C LYS A 212 -0.78 -5.13 -8.81
N GLU A 213 -1.00 -4.17 -9.71
CA GLU A 213 -1.12 -4.46 -11.13
C GLU A 213 0.23 -4.86 -11.75
N LEU A 214 1.33 -4.23 -11.34
CA LEU A 214 2.68 -4.67 -11.75
C LEU A 214 3.00 -6.06 -11.19
N GLY A 215 2.62 -6.35 -9.93
CA GLY A 215 2.80 -7.67 -9.33
C GLY A 215 2.00 -8.78 -10.03
N GLN A 216 0.74 -8.51 -10.38
CA GLN A 216 -0.11 -9.44 -11.15
C GLN A 216 0.41 -9.66 -12.56
N TYR A 217 0.89 -8.60 -13.21
CA TYR A 217 1.51 -8.72 -14.52
C TYR A 217 2.81 -9.54 -14.45
N LEU A 218 3.61 -9.37 -13.40
CA LEU A 218 4.81 -10.17 -13.17
C LEU A 218 4.50 -11.66 -13.03
N ASP A 219 3.44 -12.00 -12.31
CA ASP A 219 3.02 -13.38 -12.07
C ASP A 219 2.44 -14.03 -13.34
N VAL A 220 1.46 -13.39 -13.97
CA VAL A 220 0.65 -13.99 -15.06
C VAL A 220 1.16 -13.63 -16.45
N GLY A 221 1.87 -12.51 -16.62
CA GLY A 221 2.37 -12.02 -17.91
C GLY A 221 1.29 -11.48 -18.85
N ASN A 222 0.07 -11.27 -18.37
CA ASN A 222 -1.05 -10.77 -19.19
C ASN A 222 -1.19 -9.24 -19.08
N PRO A 223 -0.98 -8.47 -20.17
CA PRO A 223 -1.10 -7.01 -20.16
C PRO A 223 -2.45 -6.46 -19.68
N ALA A 224 -3.52 -7.27 -19.74
CA ALA A 224 -4.84 -6.90 -19.22
C ALA A 224 -4.83 -6.57 -17.72
N TYR A 225 -3.81 -6.99 -16.96
CA TYR A 225 -3.65 -6.60 -15.56
C TYR A 225 -3.11 -5.18 -15.36
N LEU A 226 -2.62 -4.50 -16.40
CA LEU A 226 -1.99 -3.18 -16.29
C LEU A 226 -2.93 -2.00 -16.63
N ILE A 227 -4.24 -2.25 -16.71
CA ILE A 227 -5.23 -1.27 -17.18
C ILE A 227 -5.22 0.03 -16.34
N LYS A 228 -4.97 -0.03 -15.04
CA LYS A 228 -4.89 1.15 -14.16
C LYS A 228 -3.45 1.60 -13.92
N ALA A 229 -2.48 0.69 -13.96
CA ALA A 229 -1.08 1.01 -13.83
C ALA A 229 -0.59 1.86 -15.00
N LEU A 230 -0.95 1.54 -16.25
CA LEU A 230 -0.46 2.28 -17.43
C LEU A 230 -0.81 3.78 -17.39
N PRO A 231 -2.06 4.21 -17.12
CA PRO A 231 -2.38 5.63 -16.96
C PRO A 231 -1.63 6.32 -15.80
N LEU A 232 -1.33 5.59 -14.71
CA LEU A 232 -0.56 6.13 -13.60
C LEU A 232 0.91 6.30 -13.98
N LEU A 233 1.52 5.28 -14.57
CA LEU A 233 2.90 5.33 -15.06
C LEU A 233 3.10 6.43 -16.11
N ALA A 234 2.05 6.72 -16.90
CA ALA A 234 2.04 7.82 -17.85
C ALA A 234 2.17 9.22 -17.20
N LEU A 235 1.97 9.35 -15.88
CA LEU A 235 2.14 10.61 -15.15
C LEU A 235 3.62 11.02 -15.02
N ILE A 236 4.53 10.06 -14.89
CA ILE A 236 5.99 10.29 -14.84
C ILE A 236 6.61 10.20 -16.24
N ASN A 237 5.99 9.44 -17.14
CA ASN A 237 6.51 9.20 -18.46
C ASN A 237 5.43 9.37 -19.52
N THR A 238 5.49 10.46 -20.30
CA THR A 238 4.50 10.78 -21.33
C THR A 238 4.70 10.02 -22.65
N VAL A 239 5.20 8.79 -22.56
CA VAL A 239 5.38 7.87 -23.69
C VAL A 239 4.03 7.24 -24.05
N ASP A 240 3.86 6.94 -25.33
CA ASP A 240 2.72 6.18 -25.86
C ASP A 240 2.47 4.91 -25.01
N PRO A 241 1.23 4.64 -24.54
CA PRO A 241 0.93 3.47 -23.72
C PRO A 241 1.44 2.13 -24.28
N ALA A 242 1.56 1.99 -25.61
CA ALA A 242 2.11 0.77 -26.22
C ALA A 242 3.64 0.66 -26.04
N LEU A 243 4.37 1.77 -26.13
CA LEU A 243 5.81 1.83 -25.84
C LEU A 243 6.09 1.68 -24.34
N LEU A 244 5.24 2.27 -23.49
CA LEU A 244 5.30 2.10 -22.03
C LEU A 244 5.08 0.63 -21.65
N LEU A 245 4.10 -0.03 -22.26
CA LEU A 245 3.86 -1.46 -22.09
C LEU A 245 5.07 -2.29 -22.55
N LYS A 246 5.67 -1.95 -23.69
CA LYS A 246 6.88 -2.62 -24.19
C LYS A 246 8.05 -2.46 -23.22
N PHE A 247 8.30 -1.24 -22.73
CA PHE A 247 9.35 -0.96 -21.75
C PHE A 247 9.16 -1.74 -20.44
N VAL A 248 7.95 -1.69 -19.88
CA VAL A 248 7.60 -2.43 -18.66
C VAL A 248 7.77 -3.93 -18.90
N THR A 249 7.41 -4.44 -20.09
CA THR A 249 7.59 -5.85 -20.45
C THR A 249 9.06 -6.24 -20.58
N GLU A 250 9.89 -5.44 -21.26
CA GLU A 250 11.32 -5.69 -21.46
C GLU A 250 12.10 -5.67 -20.13
N PHE A 251 11.86 -4.66 -19.30
CA PHE A 251 12.43 -4.56 -17.96
C PHE A 251 12.07 -5.78 -17.11
N ILE A 252 10.82 -6.21 -17.18
CA ILE A 252 10.32 -7.36 -16.44
C ILE A 252 10.89 -8.69 -16.96
N THR A 253 11.07 -8.85 -18.28
CA THR A 253 11.70 -10.05 -18.85
C THR A 253 13.18 -10.18 -18.46
N LEU A 254 13.93 -9.07 -18.49
CA LEU A 254 15.31 -9.01 -17.99
C LEU A 254 15.41 -9.41 -16.51
N SER A 255 14.35 -9.12 -15.74
CA SER A 255 14.25 -9.46 -14.32
C SER A 255 13.91 -10.95 -14.07
N LYS A 256 13.36 -11.68 -15.06
CA LYS A 256 13.05 -13.13 -14.94
C LYS A 256 14.23 -14.03 -15.32
N ASP A 257 15.12 -13.57 -16.19
CA ASP A 257 16.25 -14.36 -16.70
C ASP A 257 17.45 -14.43 -15.74
N THR A 258 17.50 -13.58 -14.71
CA THR A 258 18.47 -13.71 -13.62
C THR A 258 18.08 -14.88 -12.70
N LYS A 259 18.39 -16.12 -13.10
CA LYS A 259 18.44 -17.27 -12.19
C LYS A 259 19.50 -17.01 -11.11
N THR A 260 19.10 -16.47 -9.97
CA THR A 260 20.01 -16.11 -8.87
C THR A 260 20.37 -17.35 -8.05
N LYS A 261 21.68 -17.60 -7.93
CA LYS A 261 22.26 -18.36 -6.82
C LYS A 261 21.92 -17.61 -5.53
N GLU A 262 21.18 -18.25 -4.62
CA GLU A 262 20.93 -17.75 -3.28
C GLU A 262 22.25 -17.38 -2.60
N THR A 263 22.43 -16.12 -2.24
CA THR A 263 23.53 -15.71 -1.37
C THR A 263 23.00 -14.74 -0.32
N LYS A 264 23.30 -15.03 0.94
CA LYS A 264 22.78 -14.39 2.16
C LYS A 264 22.70 -12.86 2.04
N GLU A 265 21.49 -12.32 2.13
CA GLU A 265 21.22 -10.88 2.25
C GLU A 265 21.97 -10.32 3.48
N LYS A 266 22.96 -9.44 3.26
CA LYS A 266 23.54 -8.65 4.34
C LYS A 266 22.51 -7.60 4.76
N LYS A 267 22.21 -7.52 6.06
CA LYS A 267 21.41 -6.44 6.67
C LYS A 267 22.01 -5.09 6.25
N PHE A 268 21.27 -4.33 5.44
CA PHE A 268 21.61 -2.94 5.09
C PHE A 268 21.14 -2.04 6.24
N ASP A 269 21.97 -1.97 7.28
CA ASP A 269 21.85 -0.98 8.35
C ASP A 269 22.93 0.08 8.08
N ARG A 270 22.58 1.11 7.30
CA ARG A 270 23.48 2.23 6.97
C ARG A 270 22.76 3.55 7.16
N THR A 271 23.38 4.43 7.93
CA THR A 271 22.95 5.80 8.19
C THR A 271 22.87 6.57 6.88
N PHE A 272 21.65 6.90 6.47
CA PHE A 272 21.37 7.63 5.24
C PHE A 272 21.32 9.14 5.51
N LEU A 273 22.11 9.92 4.75
CA LEU A 273 21.98 11.37 4.67
C LEU A 273 21.35 11.74 3.31
N PRO A 274 20.14 12.31 3.27
CA PRO A 274 19.53 12.78 2.02
C PRO A 274 20.40 13.84 1.34
N TYR A 275 20.39 13.91 -0.01
CA TYR A 275 21.11 14.95 -0.77
C TYR A 275 20.87 16.37 -0.24
N GLY A 276 19.62 16.68 0.13
CA GLY A 276 19.26 17.98 0.71
C GLY A 276 19.94 18.31 2.05
N LYS A 277 20.41 17.30 2.79
CA LYS A 277 21.14 17.44 4.05
C LYS A 277 22.66 17.35 3.90
N MET A 278 23.17 17.10 2.70
CA MET A 278 24.61 17.05 2.42
C MET A 278 25.23 18.44 2.48
N SER A 279 26.50 18.50 2.88
CA SER A 279 27.32 19.71 2.81
C SER A 279 27.47 20.20 1.38
N SER A 280 27.84 21.46 1.18
CA SER A 280 28.10 22.00 -0.16
C SER A 280 29.22 21.22 -0.88
N SER A 281 30.28 20.82 -0.14
CA SER A 281 31.39 20.02 -0.68
C SER A 281 30.96 18.61 -1.11
N GLN A 282 30.04 17.98 -0.38
CA GLN A 282 29.46 16.69 -0.78
C GLN A 282 28.61 16.78 -2.03
N LYS A 283 27.87 17.88 -2.22
CA LYS A 283 27.05 18.10 -3.41
C LYS A 283 27.91 18.32 -4.65
N ASP A 284 28.94 19.16 -4.55
CA ASP A 284 29.90 19.38 -5.62
C ASP A 284 30.59 18.06 -6.05
N LEU A 285 30.88 17.18 -5.08
CA LEU A 285 31.47 15.86 -5.35
C LEU A 285 30.50 14.93 -6.07
N VAL A 286 29.21 14.95 -5.72
CA VAL A 286 28.16 14.19 -6.42
C VAL A 286 28.04 14.68 -7.88
N ASP A 287 28.03 15.99 -8.10
CA ASP A 287 27.93 16.57 -9.43
C ASP A 287 29.17 16.23 -10.28
N THR A 288 30.37 16.28 -9.69
CA THR A 288 31.62 15.84 -10.35
C THR A 288 31.56 14.37 -10.78
N LEU A 289 31.03 13.47 -9.93
CA LEU A 289 30.87 12.06 -10.27
C LEU A 289 29.85 11.82 -11.38
N LEU A 290 28.86 12.70 -11.54
CA LEU A 290 27.86 12.60 -12.61
C LEU A 290 28.34 13.19 -13.94
N GLU A 291 29.25 14.15 -13.90
CA GLU A 291 29.91 14.69 -15.09
C GLU A 291 30.97 13.74 -15.66
N GLU A 292 31.75 13.10 -14.80
CA GLU A 292 32.83 12.19 -15.20
C GLU A 292 32.30 10.82 -15.69
N PHE A 293 31.09 10.41 -15.28
CA PHE A 293 30.54 9.09 -15.60
C PHE A 293 29.09 9.15 -16.08
N GLU A 294 28.89 9.07 -17.40
CA GLU A 294 27.56 9.05 -18.05
C GLU A 294 26.66 7.90 -17.57
N ASP A 295 27.23 6.79 -17.08
CA ASP A 295 26.50 5.60 -16.64
C ASP A 295 26.00 5.68 -15.18
N PHE A 296 26.35 6.73 -14.43
CA PHE A 296 26.02 6.82 -13.01
C PHE A 296 24.67 7.48 -12.79
N SER A 297 23.78 6.79 -12.07
CA SER A 297 22.59 7.45 -11.56
C SER A 297 22.97 8.41 -10.44
N ARG A 298 22.32 9.58 -10.38
CA ARG A 298 22.47 10.55 -9.28
C ARG A 298 22.27 9.89 -7.92
N PHE A 299 21.34 8.93 -7.82
CA PHE A 299 21.14 8.12 -6.63
C PHE A 299 22.40 7.35 -6.22
N SER A 300 23.02 6.62 -7.16
CA SER A 300 24.25 5.86 -6.91
C SER A 300 25.41 6.76 -6.46
N ALA A 301 25.53 7.95 -7.05
CA ALA A 301 26.55 8.93 -6.68
C ALA A 301 26.35 9.48 -5.25
N VAL A 302 25.12 9.86 -4.89
CA VAL A 302 24.78 10.33 -3.53
C VAL A 302 25.09 9.28 -2.47
N GLN A 303 24.74 8.02 -2.72
CA GLN A 303 25.03 6.94 -1.78
C GLN A 303 26.53 6.67 -1.64
N ALA A 304 27.26 6.73 -2.75
CA ALA A 304 28.70 6.54 -2.73
C ALA A 304 29.39 7.62 -1.88
N VAL A 305 28.99 8.88 -2.04
CA VAL A 305 29.53 10.02 -1.26
C VAL A 305 29.17 9.93 0.23
N ASN A 306 27.96 9.48 0.57
CA ASN A 306 27.57 9.28 1.97
C ASN A 306 28.40 8.20 2.68
N GLU A 307 28.79 7.15 1.97
CA GLU A 307 29.46 6.01 2.57
C GLU A 307 30.99 6.12 2.55
N LEU A 308 31.55 6.60 1.45
CA LEU A 308 32.99 6.74 1.29
C LEU A 308 33.51 8.06 1.84
N GLY A 309 32.63 9.06 1.97
CA GLY A 309 32.99 10.40 2.43
C GLY A 309 33.79 11.21 1.41
N GLU A 310 34.05 12.47 1.73
CA GLU A 310 34.65 13.46 0.81
C GLU A 310 36.12 13.16 0.43
N ASN A 311 36.79 12.31 1.20
CA ASN A 311 38.22 12.03 1.04
C ASN A 311 38.54 10.82 0.15
N ALA A 312 37.51 10.12 -0.34
CA ALA A 312 37.71 8.93 -1.15
C ALA A 312 38.17 9.27 -2.57
N GLN A 313 38.94 8.36 -3.17
CA GLN A 313 39.44 8.57 -4.52
C GLN A 313 38.37 8.23 -5.56
N LEU A 314 38.45 8.88 -6.73
CA LEU A 314 37.54 8.66 -7.88
C LEU A 314 37.41 7.17 -8.27
N SER A 315 38.50 6.40 -8.18
CA SER A 315 38.50 4.95 -8.42
C SER A 315 37.74 4.15 -7.36
N GLU A 316 37.71 4.61 -6.11
CA GLU A 316 36.98 3.98 -5.01
C GLU A 316 35.48 4.24 -5.15
N PHE A 317 35.09 5.46 -5.55
CA PHE A 317 33.71 5.77 -5.93
C PHE A 317 33.23 4.90 -7.08
N MET A 318 34.04 4.74 -8.13
CA MET A 318 33.72 3.86 -9.25
C MET A 318 33.54 2.41 -8.84
N GLU A 319 34.46 1.86 -8.06
CA GLU A 319 34.37 0.47 -7.62
C GLU A 319 33.20 0.25 -6.66
N TRP A 320 32.94 1.22 -5.78
CA TRP A 320 31.79 1.21 -4.90
C TRP A 320 30.49 1.30 -5.69
N ILE A 321 30.36 2.20 -6.67
CA ILE A 321 29.14 2.33 -7.49
C ILE A 321 28.96 1.11 -8.37
N ARG A 322 30.01 0.52 -8.94
CA ARG A 322 29.90 -0.73 -9.71
C ARG A 322 29.48 -1.89 -8.82
N THR A 323 30.02 -1.96 -7.61
CA THR A 323 29.67 -2.98 -6.62
C THR A 323 28.24 -2.76 -6.13
N TYR A 324 27.87 -1.53 -5.79
CA TYR A 324 26.55 -1.12 -5.34
C TYR A 324 25.50 -1.29 -6.43
N THR A 325 25.74 -0.90 -7.67
CA THR A 325 24.84 -1.15 -8.81
C THR A 325 24.72 -2.64 -9.09
N ARG A 326 25.80 -3.42 -8.97
CA ARG A 326 25.76 -4.89 -9.10
C ARG A 326 25.06 -5.57 -7.91
N GLU A 327 25.18 -5.04 -6.70
CA GLU A 327 24.56 -5.55 -5.48
C GLU A 327 23.10 -5.12 -5.35
N THR A 328 22.74 -3.89 -5.68
CA THR A 328 21.37 -3.42 -5.83
C THR A 328 20.68 -4.10 -7.00
N ALA A 329 21.34 -4.37 -8.13
CA ALA A 329 20.79 -5.24 -9.17
C ALA A 329 20.63 -6.70 -8.71
N ARG A 330 21.41 -7.16 -7.72
CA ARG A 330 21.23 -8.48 -7.08
C ARG A 330 20.13 -8.49 -6.01
N VAL A 331 19.87 -7.38 -5.32
CA VAL A 331 18.75 -7.20 -4.37
C VAL A 331 17.44 -6.89 -5.12
N ALA A 332 17.54 -6.22 -6.28
CA ALA A 332 16.48 -5.97 -7.25
C ALA A 332 16.32 -7.11 -8.26
N SER A 333 17.17 -8.15 -8.20
CA SER A 333 16.82 -9.46 -8.77
C SER A 333 15.52 -9.83 -8.08
N PRO A 334 14.40 -9.97 -8.82
CA PRO A 334 13.20 -10.48 -8.21
C PRO A 334 13.58 -11.82 -7.62
N VAL A 335 13.46 -11.97 -6.31
CA VAL A 335 13.15 -13.28 -5.79
C VAL A 335 11.91 -13.67 -6.57
N SER A 336 12.02 -14.71 -7.41
CA SER A 336 10.88 -15.17 -8.18
C SER A 336 9.72 -15.33 -7.21
N LEU A 337 8.50 -14.97 -7.62
CA LEU A 337 7.31 -15.20 -6.80
C LEU A 337 7.28 -16.64 -6.24
N GLN A 338 7.85 -17.60 -6.99
CA GLN A 338 8.04 -18.99 -6.58
C GLN A 338 9.04 -19.20 -5.42
N SER A 339 10.19 -18.53 -5.42
CA SER A 339 11.18 -18.65 -4.32
C SER A 339 10.78 -17.87 -3.07
N SER A 340 10.02 -16.77 -3.20
CA SER A 340 9.37 -16.11 -2.07
C SER A 340 8.30 -17.01 -1.43
N ASN A 341 7.58 -17.80 -2.23
CA ASN A 341 6.62 -18.79 -1.73
C ASN A 341 7.29 -19.98 -1.02
N GLN A 342 8.47 -20.44 -1.47
CA GLN A 342 9.22 -21.52 -0.79
C GLN A 342 9.81 -21.10 0.57
N LEU A 343 10.35 -19.88 0.67
CA LEU A 343 10.78 -19.31 1.95
C LEU A 343 9.60 -19.12 2.92
N MET A 344 8.43 -18.79 2.36
CA MET A 344 7.18 -18.77 3.11
C MET A 344 6.90 -20.16 3.70
N GLU A 345 6.83 -21.21 2.87
CA GLU A 345 6.56 -22.59 3.33
C GLU A 345 7.54 -23.05 4.43
N ASN A 346 8.82 -22.66 4.34
CA ASN A 346 9.83 -23.02 5.35
C ASN A 346 9.65 -22.30 6.70
N LEU A 347 9.24 -21.02 6.70
CA LEU A 347 8.89 -20.29 7.94
C LEU A 347 7.59 -20.79 8.59
N MET A 348 6.80 -21.57 7.86
CA MET A 348 5.43 -21.95 8.21
C MET A 348 5.29 -23.33 8.86
N ASN A 349 6.34 -24.15 8.80
CA ASN A 349 6.34 -25.53 9.31
C ASN A 349 6.72 -25.67 10.81
N GLU A 350 7.01 -24.59 11.53
CA GLU A 350 7.22 -24.63 12.97
C GLU A 350 5.88 -24.48 13.72
N GLU A 351 5.27 -25.61 14.09
CA GLU A 351 4.17 -25.66 15.05
C GLU A 351 4.69 -25.54 16.48
N GLN A 352 4.68 -24.32 17.04
CA GLN A 352 4.53 -24.17 18.49
C GLN A 352 3.47 -23.12 18.81
N SER A 353 2.27 -23.63 19.08
CA SER A 353 1.10 -22.85 19.51
C SER A 353 1.22 -22.56 21.02
N SER A 354 1.75 -21.39 21.39
CA SER A 354 1.78 -20.92 22.78
C SER A 354 0.94 -19.65 22.95
N GLU A 355 0.54 -19.36 24.20
CA GLU A 355 -0.33 -18.24 24.60
C GLU A 355 0.18 -16.85 24.15
N PHE A 356 1.49 -16.69 24.00
CA PHE A 356 2.14 -15.46 23.51
C PHE A 356 2.79 -15.63 22.13
N GLY A 357 3.01 -16.87 21.68
CA GLY A 357 3.71 -17.17 20.43
C GLY A 357 2.96 -16.70 19.18
N TRP A 358 1.65 -16.43 19.28
CA TRP A 358 0.88 -15.96 18.14
C TRP A 358 1.23 -14.53 17.70
N LEU A 359 1.55 -13.62 18.65
CA LEU A 359 2.06 -12.27 18.34
C LEU A 359 3.48 -12.33 17.78
N GLU A 360 4.32 -13.20 18.33
CA GLU A 360 5.68 -13.42 17.82
C GLU A 360 5.65 -13.98 16.39
N LYS A 361 4.71 -14.88 16.11
CA LYS A 361 4.47 -15.41 14.76
C LYS A 361 4.05 -14.29 13.80
N LEU A 362 3.19 -13.37 14.23
CA LEU A 362 2.85 -12.17 13.45
C LEU A 362 4.07 -11.27 13.22
N GLU A 363 4.90 -11.02 14.23
CA GLU A 363 6.11 -10.19 14.06
C GLU A 363 7.15 -10.86 13.14
N ARG A 364 7.30 -12.18 13.19
CA ARG A 364 8.13 -12.95 12.25
C ARG A 364 7.62 -12.82 10.81
N LEU A 365 6.30 -12.87 10.62
CA LEU A 365 5.69 -12.62 9.32
C LEU A 365 5.95 -11.18 8.85
N TRP A 366 5.67 -10.20 9.70
CA TRP A 366 5.94 -8.78 9.41
C TRP A 366 7.36 -8.55 8.92
N THR A 367 8.36 -9.01 9.69
CA THR A 367 9.79 -8.83 9.38
C THR A 367 10.22 -9.56 8.12
N GLY A 368 9.56 -10.66 7.75
CA GLY A 368 9.79 -11.39 6.50
C GLY A 368 9.26 -10.66 5.24
N PHE A 369 8.28 -9.76 5.39
CA PHE A 369 7.53 -9.18 4.28
C PHE A 369 8.00 -7.79 3.82
N THR A 370 8.57 -6.97 4.69
CA THR A 370 8.78 -5.52 4.41
C THR A 370 9.65 -5.23 3.19
N ASN A 371 10.52 -6.16 2.79
CA ASN A 371 11.44 -5.98 1.65
C ASN A 371 11.24 -6.99 0.51
N LYS A 372 10.17 -7.80 0.54
CA LYS A 372 9.98 -8.89 -0.44
C LYS A 372 8.70 -8.71 -1.25
N ASN A 373 8.68 -9.30 -2.44
CA ASN A 373 7.46 -9.38 -3.24
C ASN A 373 6.46 -10.30 -2.52
N PHE A 374 5.21 -9.89 -2.52
CA PHE A 374 4.14 -10.63 -1.86
C PHE A 374 3.12 -11.00 -2.91
N LYS A 375 2.82 -12.29 -3.08
CA LYS A 375 1.84 -12.87 -4.03
C LYS A 375 0.93 -11.83 -4.73
N ASN A 376 1.12 -11.63 -6.04
CA ASN A 376 0.40 -10.65 -6.87
C ASN A 376 0.69 -9.15 -6.61
N PHE A 377 1.64 -8.83 -5.74
CA PHE A 377 2.06 -7.46 -5.44
C PHE A 377 3.58 -7.31 -5.48
N LEU A 378 4.00 -6.23 -6.09
CA LEU A 378 5.39 -5.78 -6.12
C LEU A 378 5.73 -5.04 -4.81
N SER A 379 6.94 -5.22 -4.27
CA SER A 379 7.37 -4.42 -3.11
C SER A 379 7.48 -2.93 -3.49
N ILE A 380 7.42 -2.05 -2.49
CA ILE A 380 7.54 -0.60 -2.74
C ILE A 380 8.89 -0.24 -3.36
N THR A 381 9.96 -0.91 -2.94
CA THR A 381 11.30 -0.72 -3.49
C THR A 381 11.37 -1.13 -4.95
N HIS A 382 10.77 -2.26 -5.34
CA HIS A 382 10.74 -2.68 -6.74
C HIS A 382 9.90 -1.72 -7.60
N VAL A 383 8.76 -1.22 -7.11
CA VAL A 383 8.01 -0.16 -7.81
C VAL A 383 8.89 1.06 -8.01
N ALA A 384 9.62 1.48 -6.99
CA ALA A 384 10.53 2.62 -7.10
C ALA A 384 11.60 2.43 -8.18
N HIS A 385 12.16 1.22 -8.32
CA HIS A 385 13.13 0.91 -9.40
C HIS A 385 12.49 0.93 -10.79
N VAL A 386 11.26 0.43 -10.94
CA VAL A 386 10.52 0.53 -12.21
C VAL A 386 10.32 2.01 -12.57
N LEU A 387 9.95 2.84 -11.58
CA LEU A 387 9.72 4.26 -11.78
C LEU A 387 11.00 5.03 -12.12
N SER A 388 12.11 4.76 -11.42
CA SER A 388 13.39 5.44 -11.71
C SER A 388 13.91 5.11 -13.11
N LYS A 389 13.69 3.87 -13.57
CA LYS A 389 14.01 3.48 -14.95
C LYS A 389 13.07 4.13 -15.96
N LEU A 390 11.82 4.35 -15.58
CA LEU A 390 10.84 5.07 -16.39
C LEU A 390 11.11 6.57 -16.44
N SER A 391 11.89 7.15 -15.53
CA SER A 391 12.31 8.55 -15.54
C SER A 391 13.63 8.81 -16.29
N ASP A 392 14.41 7.77 -16.59
CA ASP A 392 15.67 7.85 -17.37
C ASP A 392 15.46 8.16 -18.88
N TRP A 393 14.27 8.61 -19.31
CA TRP A 393 13.91 8.88 -20.73
C TRP A 393 14.29 10.27 -21.21
N LEU A 394 14.60 11.20 -20.30
CA LEU A 394 15.23 12.49 -20.62
C LEU A 394 16.74 12.26 -20.84
N VAL A 395 17.07 11.64 -21.96
CA VAL A 395 18.47 11.43 -22.36
C VAL A 395 19.04 12.76 -22.86
N ARG A 396 20.06 13.27 -22.18
CA ARG A 396 20.77 14.50 -22.56
C ARG A 396 21.22 14.39 -24.03
N GLY A 397 20.98 15.45 -24.81
CA GLY A 397 21.32 15.48 -26.23
C GLY A 397 20.33 14.80 -27.19
N LYS A 398 19.18 14.28 -26.73
CA LYS A 398 18.10 13.78 -27.60
C LYS A 398 16.80 14.54 -27.39
N PRO A 399 16.02 14.83 -28.47
CA PRO A 399 14.72 15.45 -28.33
C PRO A 399 13.74 14.51 -27.64
N CYS A 400 12.96 15.07 -26.71
CA CYS A 400 11.98 14.36 -25.91
C CYS A 400 10.56 14.91 -26.17
N LEU A 401 9.60 14.04 -26.51
CA LEU A 401 8.22 14.44 -26.75
C LEU A 401 7.35 14.16 -25.53
N ILE A 402 6.69 15.22 -25.05
CA ILE A 402 5.83 15.15 -23.87
C ILE A 402 4.38 15.47 -24.22
N VAL A 403 3.49 14.49 -24.06
CA VAL A 403 2.05 14.63 -24.31
C VAL A 403 1.30 14.66 -22.99
N THR A 404 0.60 15.75 -22.71
CA THR A 404 -0.16 15.96 -21.46
C THR A 404 -1.45 16.76 -21.73
N PRO A 405 -2.53 16.57 -20.95
CA PRO A 405 -3.76 17.35 -21.10
C PRO A 405 -3.49 18.86 -21.01
N GLN A 406 -4.23 19.67 -21.79
CA GLN A 406 -3.99 21.11 -21.89
C GLN A 406 -4.03 21.84 -20.53
N SER A 407 -4.84 21.36 -19.59
CA SER A 407 -4.93 21.90 -18.23
C SER A 407 -3.71 21.64 -17.34
N LYS A 408 -2.81 20.74 -17.75
CA LYS A 408 -1.64 20.28 -16.99
C LYS A 408 -0.30 20.63 -17.64
N VAL A 409 -0.33 21.23 -18.83
CA VAL A 409 0.87 21.59 -19.60
C VAL A 409 1.87 22.42 -18.79
N TYR A 410 1.44 23.52 -18.18
CA TYR A 410 2.35 24.39 -17.42
C TYR A 410 2.82 23.77 -16.11
N GLN A 411 1.97 22.98 -15.45
CA GLN A 411 2.36 22.23 -14.25
C GLN A 411 3.47 21.23 -14.60
N MET A 412 3.33 20.49 -15.70
CA MET A 412 4.34 19.57 -16.20
C MET A 412 5.66 20.29 -16.52
N VAL A 413 5.62 21.44 -17.19
CA VAL A 413 6.83 22.25 -17.46
C VAL A 413 7.52 22.63 -16.16
N LEU A 414 6.80 23.13 -15.16
CA LEU A 414 7.40 23.48 -13.87
C LEU A 414 8.01 22.26 -13.19
N THR A 415 7.32 21.12 -13.20
CA THR A 415 7.83 19.86 -12.66
C THR A 415 9.12 19.38 -13.36
N LEU A 416 9.27 19.64 -14.66
CA LEU A 416 10.50 19.35 -15.40
C LEU A 416 11.68 20.27 -15.02
N TYR A 417 11.41 21.53 -14.71
CA TYR A 417 12.46 22.43 -14.19
C TYR A 417 12.71 22.23 -12.68
N GLU A 418 11.76 21.65 -11.95
CA GLU A 418 11.94 21.20 -10.55
C GLU A 418 12.62 19.82 -10.44
N TRP A 419 12.73 19.09 -11.56
CA TRP A 419 13.40 17.79 -11.64
C TRP A 419 14.86 17.86 -11.18
N ASP A 420 15.54 18.99 -11.44
CA ASP A 420 16.89 19.25 -10.98
C ASP A 420 16.97 20.55 -10.16
N SER A 421 17.38 20.42 -8.90
CA SER A 421 17.57 21.57 -8.00
C SER A 421 18.70 22.53 -8.44
N THR A 422 19.51 22.16 -9.43
CA THR A 422 20.53 23.03 -10.06
C THR A 422 19.94 23.94 -11.14
N PHE A 423 18.79 23.59 -11.73
CA PHE A 423 18.11 24.43 -12.69
C PHE A 423 17.39 25.57 -11.97
N SER A 424 17.72 26.80 -12.36
CA SER A 424 16.93 27.97 -12.00
C SER A 424 15.55 27.92 -12.68
N PHE A 425 14.59 28.70 -12.18
CA PHE A 425 13.29 28.81 -12.83
C PHE A 425 13.43 29.12 -14.33
N PRO A 426 12.57 28.53 -15.19
CA PRO A 426 12.70 28.65 -16.63
C PRO A 426 12.68 30.11 -17.08
N THR A 427 13.66 30.46 -17.93
CA THR A 427 13.69 31.76 -18.60
C THR A 427 12.95 31.72 -19.93
N ARG A 428 12.67 32.90 -20.50
CA ARG A 428 12.07 33.02 -21.84
C ARG A 428 12.94 32.41 -22.95
N ASN A 429 14.23 32.20 -22.70
CA ASN A 429 15.15 31.62 -23.68
C ASN A 429 15.11 30.09 -23.68
N GLU A 430 14.72 29.49 -22.57
CA GLU A 430 14.69 28.04 -22.35
C GLU A 430 13.29 27.45 -22.57
N VAL A 431 12.23 28.24 -22.39
CA VAL A 431 10.85 27.81 -22.64
C VAL A 431 10.20 28.59 -23.78
N LEU A 432 9.86 27.90 -24.86
CA LEU A 432 9.11 28.46 -25.98
C LEU A 432 7.65 28.02 -25.94
N VAL A 433 6.73 28.95 -25.66
CA VAL A 433 5.29 28.69 -25.73
C VAL A 433 4.77 28.91 -27.15
N CYS A 434 4.50 27.82 -27.87
CA CYS A 434 3.99 27.87 -29.23
C CYS A 434 2.55 28.39 -29.27
N LYS A 435 2.25 29.21 -30.28
CA LYS A 435 0.93 29.79 -30.56
C LYS A 435 0.64 29.66 -32.05
N LYS A 436 -0.64 29.70 -32.44
CA LYS A 436 -1.12 29.58 -33.83
C LYS A 436 -0.53 30.59 -34.85
N LYS A 437 0.16 31.64 -34.40
CA LYS A 437 0.81 32.65 -35.26
C LYS A 437 2.25 32.93 -34.82
N ILE A 438 2.98 31.90 -34.42
CA ILE A 438 4.39 32.05 -34.05
C ILE A 438 5.24 32.24 -35.32
N ARG A 439 6.27 33.09 -35.24
CA ARG A 439 7.16 33.35 -36.38
C ARG A 439 8.16 32.18 -36.53
N PRO A 440 8.46 31.72 -37.75
CA PRO A 440 9.46 30.65 -37.96
C PRO A 440 10.83 30.97 -37.34
N GLU A 441 11.21 32.24 -37.39
CA GLU A 441 12.45 32.74 -36.80
C GLU A 441 12.54 32.49 -35.29
N GLU A 442 11.43 32.62 -34.54
CA GLU A 442 11.42 32.39 -33.10
C GLU A 442 11.65 30.92 -32.75
N VAL A 443 11.10 30.00 -33.55
CA VAL A 443 11.32 28.56 -33.40
C VAL A 443 12.75 28.19 -33.78
N ALA A 444 13.29 28.75 -34.87
CA ALA A 444 14.67 28.51 -35.30
C ALA A 444 15.70 29.03 -34.28
N LEU A 445 15.50 30.24 -33.75
CA LEU A 445 16.37 30.80 -32.70
C LEU A 445 16.33 29.97 -31.42
N PHE A 446 15.16 29.47 -31.04
CA PHE A 446 15.02 28.57 -29.91
C PHE A 446 15.81 27.27 -30.10
N LEU A 447 15.63 26.60 -31.25
CA LEU A 447 16.34 25.36 -31.58
C LEU A 447 17.87 25.59 -31.64
N ASN A 448 18.32 26.71 -32.21
CA ASN A 448 19.74 27.07 -32.24
C ASN A 448 20.32 27.26 -30.83
N ARG A 449 19.57 27.80 -29.87
CA ARG A 449 20.04 27.88 -28.48
C ARG A 449 20.12 26.48 -27.86
N ALA A 450 19.07 25.69 -28.02
CA ALA A 450 18.99 24.33 -27.48
C ALA A 450 20.09 23.40 -28.01
N LEU A 451 20.51 23.57 -29.27
CA LEU A 451 21.54 22.74 -29.90
C LEU A 451 22.97 23.19 -29.57
N ASN A 452 23.17 24.45 -29.18
CA ASN A 452 24.50 25.02 -28.89
C ASN A 452 24.78 25.17 -27.38
N ASP A 453 23.80 24.87 -26.54
CA ASP A 453 23.92 24.90 -25.08
C ASP A 453 23.61 23.51 -24.50
N PRO A 454 24.63 22.68 -24.24
CA PRO A 454 24.46 21.32 -23.75
C PRO A 454 24.11 21.25 -22.25
N LEU A 455 24.21 22.38 -21.53
CA LEU A 455 24.09 22.42 -20.08
C LEU A 455 22.65 22.70 -19.65
N SER A 456 21.94 23.57 -20.37
CA SER A 456 20.59 24.04 -20.01
C SER A 456 19.47 23.13 -20.54
N PHE A 457 18.34 23.13 -19.84
CA PHE A 457 17.13 22.41 -20.25
C PHE A 457 16.23 23.30 -21.12
N TYR A 458 15.85 22.82 -22.31
CA TYR A 458 15.03 23.56 -23.27
C TYR A 458 13.68 22.87 -23.52
N CYS A 459 12.58 23.60 -23.35
CA CYS A 459 11.22 23.07 -23.50
C CYS A 459 10.38 23.86 -24.53
N MET A 460 9.86 23.17 -25.54
CA MET A 460 8.80 23.71 -26.41
C MET A 460 7.43 23.25 -25.93
N VAL A 461 6.53 24.22 -25.71
CA VAL A 461 5.19 24.01 -25.19
C VAL A 461 4.17 24.21 -26.29
N ASN A 462 3.13 23.38 -26.34
CA ASN A 462 2.05 23.43 -27.35
C ASN A 462 2.53 23.29 -28.80
N CYS A 463 3.53 22.44 -29.06
CA CYS A 463 4.09 22.22 -30.40
C CYS A 463 3.04 21.85 -31.46
N HIS A 464 1.91 21.27 -31.05
CA HIS A 464 0.76 20.96 -31.91
C HIS A 464 0.09 22.22 -32.54
N LEU A 465 0.40 23.42 -32.05
CA LEU A 465 -0.09 24.69 -32.59
C LEU A 465 0.81 25.27 -33.69
N LEU A 466 1.93 24.63 -34.02
CA LEU A 466 2.81 25.07 -35.09
C LEU A 466 2.21 24.74 -36.45
N ASP A 467 2.27 25.70 -37.37
CA ASP A 467 1.84 25.48 -38.75
C ASP A 467 2.82 24.58 -39.50
N TYR A 468 2.30 23.82 -40.46
CA TYR A 468 3.06 22.86 -41.25
C TYR A 468 4.31 23.47 -41.92
N GLU A 469 4.20 24.68 -42.47
CA GLU A 469 5.32 25.39 -43.12
C GLU A 469 6.41 25.78 -42.14
N VAL A 470 6.05 26.12 -40.89
CA VAL A 470 7.00 26.41 -39.81
C VAL A 470 7.77 25.14 -39.43
N CYS A 471 7.05 24.03 -39.24
CA CYS A 471 7.67 22.73 -38.93
C CYS A 471 8.59 22.23 -40.04
N ARG A 472 8.23 22.45 -41.30
CA ARG A 472 9.03 22.04 -42.47
C ARG A 472 10.33 22.84 -42.56
N GLY A 473 10.31 24.13 -42.24
CA GLY A 473 11.49 25.00 -42.23
C GLY A 473 12.51 24.64 -41.14
N CYS A 474 12.07 24.10 -40.01
CA CYS A 474 12.91 23.77 -38.85
C CYS A 474 13.48 22.32 -38.84
N ARG A 475 13.17 21.49 -39.84
CA ARG A 475 13.65 20.09 -39.96
C ARG A 475 14.97 19.94 -40.73
N LYS A 476 15.47 21.00 -41.33
CA LYS A 476 16.78 21.06 -41.98
C LYS A 476 17.82 21.47 -40.95
#